data_AF-A0A7Y7NVP3-F1
#
_entry.id   AF-A0A7Y7NVP3-F1
#
_cell.length_a   1.000
_cell.length_b   1.000
_cell.length_c   1.000
_cell.angle_alpha   90.00
_cell.angle_beta   90.00
_cell.angle_gamma   90.00
#
_symmetry.space_group_name_H-M   'P 1'
#
loop_
_entity.id
_entity.type
_entity.pdbx_description
1 polymer ?
#
loop_
_entity_poly.entity_id
_entity_poly.type
_entity_poly.pdbx_seq_one_letter_code
_entity_poly.pdbx_strand_id
1 'polypeptide(L)'
;MKWYNEQKQGLGKEFFKELKFFLEFVEKNPTACEEKHRNARFLPMKRFPFVIIYTVHDNYKMINIVAIFHTSRNPDKYKKTLK
;
A
#
# COMPACT_ATOMS: atom_id res chain seq x y z
N MET A 1 -10.18 -6.81 -12.15
CA MET A 1 -9.05 -6.85 -13.10
C MET A 1 -9.34 -6.19 -14.45
N LYS A 2 -10.57 -6.15 -14.96
CA LYS A 2 -10.90 -5.47 -16.25
C LYS A 2 -10.69 -3.94 -16.26
N TRP A 3 -10.79 -3.27 -15.11
CA TRP A 3 -10.77 -1.80 -15.04
C TRP A 3 -9.43 -1.13 -15.39
N TYR A 4 -8.30 -1.84 -15.24
CA TYR A 4 -6.96 -1.26 -15.44
C TYR A 4 -6.42 -1.36 -16.88
N ASN A 5 -6.97 -2.24 -17.72
CA ASN A 5 -6.45 -2.46 -19.07
C ASN A 5 -6.89 -1.40 -20.09
N GLU A 6 -7.87 -0.55 -19.77
CA GLU A 6 -8.50 0.35 -20.74
C GLU A 6 -7.99 1.80 -20.72
N GLN A 7 -7.10 2.19 -19.79
CA GLN A 7 -6.77 3.62 -19.59
C GLN A 7 -5.41 4.06 -20.18
N LYS A 8 -4.44 3.16 -20.35
CA LYS A 8 -3.20 3.37 -21.14
C LYS A 8 -2.41 2.06 -21.20
N GLN A 9 -2.01 1.63 -22.40
CA GLN A 9 -1.09 0.50 -22.53
C GLN A 9 0.22 0.78 -21.78
N GLY A 10 0.57 -0.06 -20.80
CA GLY A 10 1.86 0.00 -20.09
C GLY A 10 1.81 0.51 -18.64
N LEU A 11 0.90 1.43 -18.30
CA LEU A 11 0.83 2.02 -16.95
C LEU A 11 0.46 0.99 -15.86
N GLY A 12 -0.46 0.06 -16.17
CA GLY A 12 -0.77 -1.04 -15.27
C GLY A 12 0.43 -1.97 -15.02
N LYS A 13 1.30 -2.16 -16.02
CA LYS A 13 2.51 -2.98 -15.88
C LYS A 13 3.54 -2.29 -14.99
N GLU A 14 3.72 -0.98 -15.14
CA GLU A 14 4.64 -0.22 -14.30
C GLU A 14 4.17 -0.14 -12.85
N PHE A 15 2.87 0.05 -12.62
CA PHE A 15 2.27 -0.04 -11.30
C PHE A 15 2.51 -1.41 -10.67
N PHE A 16 2.23 -2.49 -11.41
CA PHE A 16 2.45 -3.84 -10.90
C PHE A 16 3.92 -4.12 -10.59
N LYS A 17 4.85 -3.61 -11.40
CA LYS A 17 6.29 -3.73 -11.16
C LYS A 17 6.71 -3.01 -9.87
N GLU A 18 6.24 -1.78 -9.65
CA GLU A 18 6.53 -1.04 -8.41
C GLU A 18 5.88 -1.71 -7.20
N LEU A 19 4.62 -2.14 -7.32
CA LEU A 19 3.93 -2.87 -6.25
C LEU A 19 4.70 -4.14 -5.88
N LYS A 20 5.13 -4.95 -6.86
CA LYS A 20 5.90 -6.16 -6.61
C LYS A 20 7.22 -5.85 -5.88
N PHE A 21 7.93 -4.81 -6.30
CA PHE A 21 9.16 -4.37 -5.64
C PHE A 21 8.92 -4.04 -4.16
N PHE A 22 7.84 -3.32 -3.84
CA PHE A 22 7.51 -3.00 -2.46
C PHE A 22 7.04 -4.22 -1.66
N LEU A 23 6.32 -5.16 -2.25
CA LEU A 23 5.95 -6.41 -1.58
C LEU A 23 7.20 -7.24 -1.21
N GLU A 24 8.13 -7.41 -2.15
CA GLU A 24 9.42 -8.08 -1.89
C GLU A 24 10.26 -7.33 -0.84
N PHE A 25 10.18 -6.01 -0.81
CA PHE A 25 10.84 -5.19 0.21
C PHE A 25 10.26 -5.43 1.60
N VAL A 26 8.93 -5.46 1.73
CA VAL A 26 8.23 -5.73 3.00
C VAL A 26 8.46 -7.17 3.46
N GLU A 27 8.54 -8.13 2.54
CA GLU A 27 8.86 -9.52 2.87
C GLU A 27 10.26 -9.64 3.51
N LYS A 28 11.26 -8.94 2.95
CA LYS A 28 12.63 -8.95 3.46
C LYS A 28 12.82 -8.08 4.70
N ASN A 29 12.07 -6.98 4.80
CA ASN A 29 12.20 -5.99 5.87
C ASN A 29 10.82 -5.60 6.41
N PRO A 30 10.12 -6.52 7.10
CA PRO A 30 8.75 -6.28 7.56
C PRO A 30 8.64 -5.10 8.50
N THR A 31 9.71 -4.83 9.27
CA THR A 31 9.77 -3.75 10.26
C THR A 31 10.32 -2.42 9.74
N ALA A 32 10.61 -2.30 8.43
CA ALA A 32 11.23 -1.10 7.86
C ALA A 32 10.36 0.17 7.93
N CYS A 33 9.04 0.03 7.98
CA CYS A 33 8.12 1.16 8.14
C CYS A 33 7.61 1.25 9.57
N GLU A 34 7.58 2.45 10.14
CA GLU A 34 7.05 2.68 11.49
C GLU A 34 5.57 2.28 11.62
N GLU A 35 5.19 1.75 12.78
CA GLU A 35 3.80 1.45 13.09
C GLU A 35 3.07 2.75 13.41
N LYS A 36 2.07 3.10 12.60
CA LYS A 36 1.35 4.37 12.77
C LYS A 36 0.05 4.22 13.55
N HIS A 37 -0.64 3.09 13.41
CA HIS A 37 -1.95 2.91 14.05
C HIS A 37 -2.32 1.43 14.18
N ARG A 38 -2.64 0.96 15.40
CA ARG A 38 -3.12 -0.42 15.65
C ARG A 38 -2.24 -1.51 14.98
N ASN A 39 -0.92 -1.40 15.09
CA ASN A 39 0.08 -2.29 14.48
C ASN A 39 0.09 -2.29 12.93
N ALA A 40 -0.61 -1.33 12.31
CA ALA A 40 -0.58 -1.11 10.87
C ALA A 40 0.60 -0.19 10.50
N ARG A 41 1.35 -0.65 9.50
CA ARG A 41 2.48 0.04 8.88
C ARG A 41 2.03 0.57 7.53
N PHE A 42 2.49 1.78 7.21
CA PHE A 42 2.09 2.51 6.01
C PHE A 42 3.32 2.74 5.13
N LEU A 43 3.31 2.13 3.96
CA LEU A 43 4.40 2.20 3.00
C LEU A 43 3.95 2.98 1.75
N PRO A 44 4.27 4.28 1.65
CA PRO A 44 3.98 5.04 0.45
C PRO A 44 4.86 4.57 -0.71
N MET A 45 4.24 4.38 -1.88
CA MET A 45 4.95 4.20 -3.13
C MET A 45 5.57 5.52 -3.57
N LYS A 46 6.73 5.46 -4.25
CA LYS A 46 7.47 6.67 -4.64
C LYS A 46 6.95 7.24 -5.96
N ARG A 47 6.62 6.37 -6.92
CA ARG A 47 6.27 6.78 -8.29
C ARG A 47 4.77 6.95 -8.49
N PHE A 48 3.95 6.13 -7.82
CA PHE A 48 2.50 6.32 -7.80
C PHE A 48 2.01 6.83 -6.45
N PRO A 49 0.94 7.64 -6.42
CA PRO A 49 0.33 8.11 -5.19
C PRO A 49 -0.53 6.98 -4.60
N PHE A 50 0.11 5.87 -4.22
CA PHE A 50 -0.50 4.77 -3.49
C PHE A 50 0.26 4.54 -2.18
N VAL A 51 -0.44 4.04 -1.17
CA VAL A 51 0.13 3.56 0.09
C VAL A 51 -0.31 2.13 0.30
N ILE A 52 0.66 1.27 0.58
CA ILE A 52 0.43 -0.10 1.02
C ILE A 52 0.29 -0.08 2.54
N ILE A 53 -0.83 -0.56 3.04
CA ILE A 53 -1.09 -0.73 4.47
C ILE A 53 -0.96 -2.21 4.79
N TYR A 54 -0.09 -2.56 5.72
CA TYR A 54 0.15 -3.94 6.11
C TYR A 54 0.38 -4.07 7.62
N THR A 55 0.14 -5.26 8.16
CA THR A 55 0.45 -5.62 9.55
C THR A 55 1.45 -6.77 9.57
N VAL A 56 2.30 -6.80 10.60
CA VAL A 56 3.31 -7.85 10.79
C VAL A 56 2.94 -8.63 12.04
N HIS A 57 2.80 -9.95 11.90
CA HIS A 57 2.56 -10.86 13.00
C HIS A 57 3.83 -11.68 13.25
N ASP A 58 4.66 -11.24 14.19
CA ASP A 58 5.95 -11.86 14.49
C ASP A 58 5.79 -13.34 14.93
N ASN A 59 4.80 -13.60 15.79
CA ASN A 59 4.47 -14.95 16.30
C ASN A 59 4.20 -15.97 15.19
N TYR A 60 3.62 -15.54 14.06
CA TYR A 60 3.26 -16.40 12.94
C TYR A 60 4.17 -16.20 11.71
N LYS A 61 5.20 -15.34 11.84
CA LYS A 61 6.06 -14.88 10.72
C LYS A 61 5.24 -14.52 9.47
N MET A 62 4.12 -13.83 9.68
CA MET A 62 3.14 -13.56 8.63
C MET A 62 2.98 -12.06 8.43
N ILE A 63 3.00 -11.64 7.17
CA ILE A 63 2.70 -10.27 6.76
C ILE A 63 1.31 -10.26 6.14
N ASN A 64 0.41 -9.47 6.71
CA ASN A 64 -0.93 -9.32 6.18
C ASN A 64 -1.06 -7.98 5.46
N ILE A 65 -1.34 -8.01 4.15
CA ILE A 65 -1.61 -6.80 3.37
C ILE A 65 -3.06 -6.42 3.58
N VAL A 66 -3.29 -5.39 4.40
CA VAL A 66 -4.64 -4.92 4.76
C VAL A 66 -5.29 -4.23 3.55
N ALA A 67 -4.55 -3.35 2.88
CA ALA A 67 -5.07 -2.61 1.73
C ALA A 67 -3.96 -1.89 0.94
N ILE A 68 -4.28 -1.54 -0.31
CA ILE A 68 -3.46 -0.67 -1.16
C ILE A 68 -4.34 0.52 -1.58
N PHE A 69 -4.05 1.72 -1.05
CA PHE A 69 -4.91 2.90 -1.19
C PHE A 69 -4.26 4.00 -2.02
N HIS A 70 -5.01 4.60 -2.94
CA HIS A 70 -4.56 5.76 -3.73
C HIS A 70 -4.65 7.05 -2.91
N THR A 71 -3.52 7.64 -2.54
CA THR A 71 -3.42 8.83 -1.69
C THR A 71 -3.78 10.13 -2.39
N SER A 72 -3.54 10.28 -3.70
CA SER A 72 -3.86 11.54 -4.39
C SER A 72 -5.35 11.71 -4.75
N ARG A 73 -6.19 10.68 -4.54
CA ARG A 73 -7.65 10.79 -4.77
C ARG A 73 -8.44 11.22 -3.53
N ASN A 74 -7.81 11.39 -2.37
CA ASN A 74 -8.53 11.81 -1.16
C ASN A 74 -7.61 12.42 -0.09
N PRO A 75 -7.18 13.68 -0.24
CA PRO A 75 -6.64 14.43 0.89
C PRO A 75 -7.71 14.85 1.91
N ASP A 76 -9.03 14.74 1.64
CA ASP A 76 -10.09 15.37 2.47
C ASP A 76 -11.00 14.41 3.28
N LYS A 77 -10.86 13.09 3.19
CA LYS A 77 -11.79 12.16 3.87
C LYS A 77 -11.53 11.94 5.38
N TYR A 78 -10.54 12.57 6.00
CA TYR A 78 -10.30 12.47 7.44
C TYR A 78 -11.11 13.48 8.28
N LYS A 79 -11.80 14.44 7.66
CA LYS A 79 -12.53 15.52 8.38
C LYS A 79 -14.02 15.26 8.67
N LYS A 80 -14.59 14.11 8.29
CA LYS A 80 -16.05 13.89 8.35
C LYS A 80 -16.53 12.68 9.17
N THR A 81 -15.71 12.19 10.09
CA THR A 81 -16.18 11.27 11.15
C THR A 81 -15.72 11.74 12.54
N LEU A 82 -15.73 13.06 12.74
CA LEU A 82 -15.84 13.69 14.05
C LEU A 82 -17.14 14.50 14.04
N LYS A 83 -18.26 13.78 14.15
CA LYS A 83 -19.51 14.26 14.72
C LYS A 83 -20.16 13.09 15.44
#